data_AF-A0A1H3H8E9-F1
#
_entry.id   AF-A0A1H3H8E9-F1
#
_cell.length_a   1.000
_cell.length_b   1.000
_cell.length_c   1.000
_cell.angle_alpha   90.00
_cell.angle_beta   90.00
_cell.angle_gamma   90.00
#
_symmetry.space_group_name_H-M   'P 1'
#
loop_
_entity.id
_entity.type
_entity.pdbx_description
1 polymer ?
#
loop_
_entity_poly.entity_id
_entity_poly.type
_entity_poly.pdbx_seq_one_letter_code
_entity_poly.pdbx_strand_id
1 'polypeptide(L)' 'MSLYVFNELKLKAGEMIYIMNEKGEGISAIYENEYNSSNGTFRFSNHSNGQTEMIEIDKLQLLKRY' A
#
# COMPACT_ATOMS: atom_id res chain seq x y z
N MET A 1 6.16 8.30 1.45
CA MET A 1 6.42 7.75 2.82
C MET A 1 7.79 7.07 2.80
N SER A 2 8.49 6.87 3.92
CA SER A 2 9.76 6.12 3.89
C SER A 2 9.53 4.60 3.98
N LEU A 3 10.44 3.84 3.36
CA LEU A 3 10.45 2.37 3.46
C LEU A 3 10.56 1.86 4.90
N TYR A 4 11.26 2.60 5.77
CA TYR A 4 11.37 2.26 7.19
C TYR A 4 9.99 2.20 7.86
N VAL A 5 9.17 3.25 7.68
CA VAL A 5 7.81 3.31 8.23
C VAL A 5 6.92 2.21 7.66
N PHE A 6 7.05 1.91 6.36
CA PHE A 6 6.35 0.79 5.73
C PHE A 6 6.65 -0.55 6.42
N ASN A 7 7.92 -0.85 6.66
CA ASN A 7 8.35 -2.11 7.27
C ASN A 7 7.90 -2.24 8.73
N GLU A 8 7.79 -1.14 9.48
CA GLU A 8 7.29 -1.15 10.86
C GLU A 8 5.81 -1.55 10.97
N LEU A 9 5.02 -1.36 9.90
CA LEU A 9 3.62 -1.79 9.87
C LEU A 9 3.47 -3.31 9.92
N LYS A 10 4.52 -4.07 9.54
CA LYS A 10 4.55 -5.54 9.53
C LYS A 10 3.31 -6.15 8.87
N LEU A 11 2.93 -5.57 7.73
CA LEU A 11 1.73 -5.98 6.99
C LEU A 11 1.82 -7.44 6.55
N LYS A 12 0.67 -8.13 6.58
CA LYS A 12 0.52 -9.51 6.11
C LYS A 12 -0.44 -9.58 4.93
N ALA A 13 -0.20 -10.56 4.05
CA ALA A 13 -1.11 -10.85 2.95
C ALA A 13 -2.56 -10.99 3.47
N GLY A 14 -3.51 -10.35 2.80
CA GLY A 14 -4.92 -10.39 3.18
C GLY A 14 -5.34 -9.33 4.20
N GLU A 15 -4.41 -8.55 4.78
CA GLU A 15 -4.78 -7.47 5.70
C GLU A 15 -5.42 -6.30 4.96
N MET A 16 -6.47 -5.75 5.55
CA MET A 16 -7.12 -4.55 5.06
C MET A 16 -6.25 -3.32 5.38
N ILE A 17 -6.00 -2.51 4.36
CA ILE A 17 -5.16 -1.32 4.43
C ILE A 17 -5.90 -0.12 3.84
N TYR A 18 -5.51 1.06 4.30
CA TYR A 18 -5.88 2.33 3.74
C TYR A 18 -4.64 3.03 3.20
N ILE A 19 -4.69 3.43 1.93
CA ILE A 19 -3.61 4.09 1.19
C ILE A 19 -4.08 5.51 0.88
N MET A 20 -3.25 6.51 1.12
CA MET A 20 -3.47 7.87 0.61
C MET A 20 -2.32 8.22 -0.33
N ASN A 21 -2.66 8.52 -1.58
CA ASN A 21 -1.68 8.89 -2.60
C ASN A 21 -1.22 10.36 -2.46
N GLU A 22 -0.27 10.78 -3.30
CA GLU A 22 0.26 12.15 -3.34
C GLU A 22 -0.77 13.24 -3.63
N LYS A 23 -1.94 12.89 -4.19
CA LYS A 23 -3.04 13.82 -4.48
C LYS A 23 -4.06 13.91 -3.33
N GLY A 24 -3.85 13.16 -2.24
CA GLY A 24 -4.79 13.06 -1.13
C GLY A 24 -5.97 12.12 -1.39
N GLU A 25 -5.94 11.34 -2.48
CA GLU A 25 -6.98 10.37 -2.79
C GLU A 25 -6.79 9.12 -1.92
N GLY A 26 -7.85 8.74 -1.22
CA GLY A 26 -7.89 7.58 -0.32
C GLY A 26 -8.36 6.32 -1.01
N ILE A 27 -7.63 5.21 -0.84
CA ILE A 27 -7.93 3.91 -1.39
C ILE A 27 -8.03 2.90 -0.25
N SER A 28 -9.17 2.21 -0.17
CA SER A 28 -9.32 1.03 0.69
C SER A 28 -8.93 -0.20 -0.10
N ALA A 29 -8.04 -1.01 0.46
CA ALA A 29 -7.46 -2.12 -0.27
C ALA A 29 -7.10 -3.30 0.64
N ILE A 30 -6.78 -4.44 0.02
CA ILE A 30 -6.17 -5.59 0.69
C ILE A 30 -4.71 -5.68 0.27
N TYR A 31 -3.80 -5.82 1.23
CA TYR A 31 -2.38 -6.02 0.97
C TYR A 31 -2.11 -7.42 0.41
N GLU A 32 -1.39 -7.54 -0.72
CA GLU A 32 -1.16 -8.84 -1.38
C GLU A 32 0.24 -9.45 -1.10
N ASN A 33 1.07 -8.84 -0.24
CA ASN A 33 2.39 -9.36 0.16
C ASN A 33 3.45 -9.51 -0.96
N GLU A 34 3.24 -8.86 -2.10
CA GLU A 34 4.26 -8.69 -3.13
C GLU A 34 4.93 -7.32 -2.95
N TYR A 35 5.85 -7.23 -1.99
CA TYR A 35 6.77 -6.09 -1.88
C TYR A 35 7.99 -6.33 -2.77
N ASN A 36 8.28 -5.37 -3.65
CA ASN A 36 9.46 -5.37 -4.49
C ASN A 36 10.46 -4.33 -3.95
N SER A 37 11.60 -4.81 -3.45
CA SER A 37 12.63 -3.98 -2.85
C SER A 37 13.45 -3.17 -3.85
N SER A 38 13.50 -3.60 -5.12
CA SER A 38 14.30 -2.93 -6.15
C SER A 38 13.71 -1.59 -6.58
N ASN A 39 12.40 -1.45 -6.50
CA ASN A 39 11.65 -0.26 -6.91
C ASN A 39 10.78 0.33 -5.77
N GLY A 40 10.80 -0.28 -4.58
CA GLY A 40 10.05 0.20 -3.43
C GLY A 40 8.53 0.14 -3.63
N THR A 41 8.03 -0.80 -4.44
CA THR A 41 6.59 -0.93 -4.70
C THR A 41 5.97 -2.06 -3.89
N PHE A 42 4.68 -1.95 -3.59
CA PHE A 42 3.89 -3.09 -3.14
C PHE A 42 2.59 -3.22 -3.90
N ARG A 43 2.07 -4.46 -3.90
CA ARG A 43 0.82 -4.83 -4.56
C ARG A 43 -0.36 -4.83 -3.59
N PHE A 44 -1.51 -4.38 -4.07
CA PHE A 44 -2.75 -4.33 -3.32
C PHE A 44 -3.97 -4.56 -4.21
N SER A 45 -5.02 -5.17 -3.65
CA SER A 45 -6.33 -5.30 -4.29
C SER A 45 -7.19 -4.10 -3.94
N ASN A 46 -7.52 -3.26 -4.92
CA ASN A 46 -8.30 -2.05 -4.73
C ASN A 46 -9.80 -2.37 -4.70
N HIS A 47 -10.44 -2.07 -3.57
CA HIS A 47 -11.88 -2.34 -3.41
C HIS A 47 -12.75 -1.45 -4.30
N SER A 48 -12.30 -0.25 -4.66
CA SER A 48 -13.10 0.72 -5.42
C SER A 48 -13.29 0.33 -6.88
N ASN A 49 -12.33 -0.39 -7.47
CA ASN A 49 -12.38 -0.81 -8.88
C ASN A 49 -12.30 -2.33 -9.07
N GLY A 50 -12.07 -3.10 -8.00
CA GLY A 50 -11.95 -4.56 -8.03
C GLY A 50 -10.68 -5.07 -8.72
N GLN A 51 -9.71 -4.19 -8.99
CA GLN A 51 -8.47 -4.53 -9.68
C GLN A 51 -7.31 -4.61 -8.70
N THR A 52 -6.31 -5.39 -9.08
CA THR A 52 -5.03 -5.41 -8.36
C THR A 52 -4.08 -4.40 -8.97
N GLU A 53 -3.50 -3.56 -8.11
CA GLU A 53 -2.64 -2.45 -8.49
C GLU A 53 -1.30 -2.50 -7.72
N MET A 54 -0.33 -1.72 -8.20
CA MET A 54 0.96 -1.53 -7.56
C MET A 54 1.21 -0.04 -7.33
N ILE A 55 1.79 0.30 -6.18
CA ILE A 55 2.15 1.68 -5.86
C ILE A 55 3.55 1.74 -5.23
N GLU A 56 4.28 2.81 -5.55
CA GLU A 56 5.55 3.15 -4.93
C GLU A 56 5.31 3.71 -3.52
N ILE A 57 6.00 3.16 -2.53
CA ILE A 57 5.91 3.59 -1.11
C ILE A 57 6.25 5.08 -0.97
N ASP A 58 7.19 5.56 -1.76
CA ASP A 58 7.67 6.94 -1.72
C ASP A 58 6.58 7.93 -2.14
N LYS A 59 5.65 7.51 -3.02
CA LYS A 59 4.48 8.30 -3.49
C LYS A 59 3.30 8.30 -2.52
N LEU A 60 3.41 7.59 -1.40
CA LEU A 60 2.35 7.58 -0.39
C LEU A 60 2.47 8.77 0.56
N GLN A 61 1.35 9.46 0.77
CA GLN A 61 1.20 10.38 1.89
C GLN A 61 0.93 9.62 3.19
N LEU A 62 0.09 8.57 3.13
CA LEU A 62 -0.29 7.75 4.28
C LEU A 62 -0.44 6.29 3.88
N LEU A 63 -0.04 5.39 4.79
CA LEU A 63 -0.42 3.99 4.79
C LEU A 63 -0.83 3.60 6.20
N LYS A 64 -2.02 3.01 6.33
CA LYS A 64 -2.56 2.58 7.63
C LYS A 64 -3.13 1.16 7.51
N ARG A 65 -2.85 0.33 8.51
CA ARG A 65 -3.53 -0.96 8.72
C ARG A 65 -4.81 -0.75 9.52
N TYR A 66 -5.88 -1.46 9.16
CA TYR A 66 -7.09 -1.55 9.98
C TYR A 66 -6.93 -2.51 11.15
#